data_AF-A0A1L7XRN1-F1
#
_entry.id   AF-A0A1L7XRN1-F1
#
_cell.length_a   1.000
_cell.length_b   1.000
_cell.length_c   1.000
_cell.angle_alpha   90.00
_cell.angle_beta   90.00
_cell.angle_gamma   90.00
#
_symmetry.space_group_name_H-M   'P 1'
#
loop_
_entity.id
_entity.type
_entity.pdbx_description
1 polymer ?
#
loop_
_entity_poly.entity_id
_entity_poly.type
_entity_poly.pdbx_seq_one_letter_code
_entity_poly.pdbx_strand_id
1 'polypeptide(L)'
;MSVPGANISRDLVTYKFPFDKIEPLQRDLTINYSLDIVGRLKKYYELPTAFKDIDDSNIKLLTAACACSVCGDSPLVPGSKHQFGTETQRLWEMLLQKCSDISANLREVTQAHLSELESDYKAVQKSYERENVSATCSD
;
A
#
# COMPACT_ATOMS: atom_id res chain seq x y z
N MET A 1 -33.99 -6.29 -23.06
CA MET A 1 -33.13 -6.97 -22.07
C MET A 1 -31.69 -6.87 -22.55
N SER A 2 -30.89 -6.03 -21.91
CA SER A 2 -29.45 -5.96 -22.15
C SER A 2 -28.81 -5.52 -20.84
N VAL A 3 -28.15 -6.44 -20.14
CA VAL A 3 -27.29 -6.11 -19.01
C VAL A 3 -26.01 -5.51 -19.62
N PRO A 4 -25.64 -4.26 -19.34
CA PRO A 4 -24.33 -3.77 -19.67
C PRO A 4 -23.36 -4.43 -18.70
N GLY A 5 -22.82 -5.58 -19.10
CA GLY A 5 -21.60 -6.11 -18.51
C GLY A 5 -20.49 -5.14 -18.84
N ALA A 6 -20.32 -4.13 -17.98
CA ALA A 6 -19.09 -3.37 -17.93
C ALA A 6 -17.99 -4.35 -17.51
N ASN A 7 -17.36 -4.98 -18.50
CA ASN A 7 -15.96 -5.38 -18.39
C ASN A 7 -15.17 -4.08 -18.22
N ILE A 8 -15.22 -3.51 -17.01
CA ILE A 8 -14.15 -2.65 -16.54
C ILE A 8 -12.94 -3.57 -16.63
N SER A 9 -12.03 -3.22 -17.53
CA SER A 9 -10.71 -3.82 -17.62
C SER A 9 -10.24 -4.15 -16.21
N ARG A 10 -9.95 -5.43 -15.91
CA ARG A 10 -9.30 -5.86 -14.65
C ARG A 10 -7.84 -5.37 -14.65
N ASP A 11 -7.63 -4.11 -14.99
CA ASP A 11 -6.33 -3.47 -14.84
C ASP A 11 -6.14 -3.25 -13.36
N LEU A 12 -5.14 -3.93 -12.81
CA LEU A 12 -4.72 -3.73 -11.43
C LEU A 12 -4.44 -2.24 -11.20
N VAL A 13 -4.78 -1.76 -10.02
CA VAL A 13 -4.49 -0.37 -9.67
C VAL A 13 -2.98 -0.15 -9.76
N THR A 14 -2.59 1.00 -10.30
CA THR A 14 -1.20 1.42 -10.28
C THR A 14 -0.90 2.06 -8.93
N TYR A 15 -0.20 1.32 -8.08
CA TYR A 15 0.34 1.81 -6.82
C TYR A 15 1.61 2.63 -7.09
N LYS A 16 1.81 3.70 -6.33
CA LYS A 16 2.93 4.64 -6.57
C LYS A 16 3.79 4.75 -5.33
N PHE A 17 5.07 4.44 -5.50
CA PHE A 17 6.12 4.63 -4.49
C PHE A 17 7.20 5.57 -5.03
N PRO A 18 6.95 6.89 -5.01
CA PRO A 18 7.86 7.90 -5.55
C PRO A 18 9.14 7.98 -4.70
N PHE A 19 10.24 7.36 -5.16
CA PHE A 19 11.52 7.36 -4.44
C PHE A 19 12.14 8.76 -4.35
N ASP A 20 11.82 9.66 -5.27
CA ASP A 20 12.21 11.08 -5.24
C ASP A 20 11.66 11.84 -4.02
N LYS A 21 10.65 11.31 -3.32
CA LYS A 21 10.18 11.85 -2.04
C LYS A 21 10.96 11.34 -0.82
N ILE A 22 11.71 10.25 -0.98
CA ILE A 22 12.42 9.55 0.10
C ILE A 22 13.94 9.80 -0.01
N GLU A 23 14.51 9.61 -1.19
CA GLU A 23 15.95 9.69 -1.46
C GLU A 23 16.59 11.02 -1.00
N PRO A 24 16.01 12.21 -1.27
CA PRO A 24 16.63 13.46 -0.84
C PRO A 24 16.72 13.57 0.69
N LEU A 25 15.68 13.11 1.39
CA LEU A 25 15.63 13.13 2.86
C LEU A 25 16.65 12.15 3.46
N GLN A 26 16.79 10.95 2.88
CA GLN A 26 17.82 9.99 3.25
C GLN A 26 19.22 10.59 3.03
N ARG A 27 19.48 11.15 1.84
CA ARG A 27 20.78 11.73 1.48
C ARG A 27 21.17 12.87 2.42
N ASP A 28 20.23 13.75 2.74
CA ASP A 28 20.46 14.85 3.68
C ASP A 28 20.84 14.35 5.08
N LEU A 29 20.23 13.25 5.54
CA LEU A 29 20.56 12.67 6.84
C LEU A 29 21.92 11.93 6.83
N THR A 30 22.31 11.34 5.70
CA THR A 30 23.51 10.48 5.64
C THR A 30 24.79 11.26 5.30
N ILE A 31 24.76 12.13 4.29
CA ILE A 31 25.99 12.71 3.70
C ILE A 31 26.01 14.24 3.61
N ASN A 32 24.94 14.94 4.02
CA ASN A 32 24.95 16.41 4.01
C ASN A 32 25.59 16.97 5.29
N TYR A 33 26.90 17.24 5.21
CA TYR A 33 27.69 17.83 6.31
C TYR A 33 27.45 19.33 6.53
N SER A 34 26.77 20.00 5.58
CA SER A 34 26.41 21.42 5.71
C SER A 34 25.09 21.65 6.46
N LEU A 35 24.36 20.56 6.73
CA LEU A 35 23.08 20.61 7.43
C LEU A 35 23.30 20.84 8.93
N ASP A 36 22.71 21.90 9.46
CA ASP A 36 22.73 22.20 10.88
C ASP A 36 21.87 21.21 11.69
N ILE A 37 21.97 21.29 13.03
CA ILE A 37 21.26 20.38 13.94
C ILE A 37 19.74 20.48 13.73
N VAL A 38 19.22 21.69 13.53
CA VAL A 38 17.78 21.94 13.34
C VAL A 38 17.30 21.35 12.01
N GLY A 39 18.05 21.56 10.92
CA GLY A 39 17.77 20.96 9.62
C GLY A 39 17.80 19.44 9.66
N ARG A 40 18.77 18.86 10.38
CA ARG A 40 18.89 17.40 10.55
C ARG A 40 17.71 16.81 11.33
N LEU A 41 17.29 17.46 12.42
CA LEU A 41 16.09 17.06 13.16
C LEU A 41 14.83 17.17 12.29
N LYS A 42 14.68 18.24 11.51
CA LYS A 42 13.56 18.40 10.59
C LYS A 42 13.49 17.23 9.59
N LYS A 43 14.61 16.88 8.95
CA LYS A 43 14.68 15.74 8.01
C LYS A 43 14.39 14.40 8.68
N TYR A 44 14.81 14.23 9.92
CA TYR A 44 14.54 13.03 10.72
C TYR A 44 13.04 12.79 10.92
N TYR A 45 12.24 13.84 11.10
CA TYR A 45 10.78 13.73 11.22
C TYR A 45 10.05 13.73 9.87
N GLU A 46 10.58 14.43 8.85
CA GLU A 46 10.01 14.44 7.50
C GLU A 46 10.05 13.07 6.83
N LEU A 47 11.14 12.30 7.02
CA LEU A 47 11.33 11.01 6.32
C LEU A 47 10.27 9.96 6.68
N PRO A 48 9.98 9.65 7.95
CA PRO A 48 8.89 8.75 8.34
C PRO A 48 7.51 9.26 7.90
N THR A 49 7.29 10.57 7.98
CA THR A 49 6.03 11.19 7.56
C THR A 49 5.80 11.01 6.06
N ALA A 50 6.83 11.27 5.24
CA ALA A 50 6.75 11.13 3.79
C ALA A 50 6.46 9.67 3.38
N PHE A 51 7.12 8.70 4.02
CA PHE A 51 6.82 7.29 3.76
C PHE A 51 5.40 6.91 4.19
N LYS A 52 4.98 7.33 5.38
CA LYS A 52 3.62 7.08 5.88
C LYS A 52 2.55 7.65 4.96
N ASP A 53 2.73 8.87 4.44
CA ASP A 53 1.77 9.47 3.51
C ASP A 53 1.66 8.68 2.19
N ILE A 54 2.78 8.13 1.71
CA ILE A 54 2.80 7.24 0.54
C ILE A 54 2.08 5.93 0.84
N ASP A 55 2.40 5.29 1.97
CA ASP A 55 1.80 4.02 2.37
C ASP A 55 0.30 4.16 2.61
N ASP A 56 -0.13 5.14 3.42
CA ASP A 56 -1.54 5.44 3.70
C ASP A 56 -2.33 5.71 2.40
N SER A 57 -1.71 6.38 1.41
CA SER A 57 -2.34 6.62 0.11
C SER A 57 -2.53 5.33 -0.68
N ASN A 58 -1.54 4.43 -0.70
CA ASN A 58 -1.64 3.15 -1.40
C ASN A 58 -2.59 2.18 -0.68
N ILE A 59 -2.61 2.15 0.67
CA ILE A 59 -3.60 1.39 1.44
C ILE A 59 -5.02 1.84 1.08
N LYS A 60 -5.28 3.15 1.02
CA LYS A 60 -6.62 3.65 0.63
C LYS A 60 -7.02 3.20 -0.77
N LEU A 61 -6.09 3.25 -1.72
CA LEU A 61 -6.32 2.78 -3.09
C LEU A 61 -6.61 1.27 -3.14
N LEU A 62 -5.81 0.47 -2.42
CA LEU A 62 -5.99 -0.98 -2.36
C LEU A 62 -7.33 -1.35 -1.70
N THR A 63 -7.66 -0.72 -0.57
CA THR A 63 -8.93 -0.93 0.11
C THR A 63 -10.12 -0.58 -0.79
N ALA A 64 -10.04 0.52 -1.56
CA ALA A 64 -11.08 0.88 -2.51
C ALA A 64 -11.16 -0.10 -3.70
N ALA A 65 -10.02 -0.58 -4.20
CA ALA A 65 -9.96 -1.60 -5.25
C ALA A 65 -10.52 -2.95 -4.78
N CYS A 66 -10.30 -3.26 -3.50
CA CYS A 66 -10.78 -4.45 -2.83
C CYS A 66 -12.12 -4.22 -2.12
N ALA A 67 -12.93 -3.25 -2.58
CA ALA A 67 -14.29 -3.08 -2.08
C ALA A 67 -15.20 -4.22 -2.58
N CYS A 68 -16.13 -4.65 -1.73
CA CYS A 68 -17.18 -5.57 -2.15
C CYS A 68 -18.11 -4.84 -3.14
N SER A 69 -18.37 -5.43 -4.30
CA SER A 69 -19.24 -4.80 -5.31
C SER A 69 -20.72 -4.74 -4.90
N VAL A 70 -21.12 -5.49 -3.87
CA VAL A 70 -22.50 -5.53 -3.36
C VAL A 70 -22.74 -4.41 -2.34
N CYS A 71 -21.95 -4.36 -1.27
CA CYS A 71 -22.17 -3.43 -0.15
C CYS A 71 -21.14 -2.29 -0.05
N GLY A 72 -20.08 -2.30 -0.87
CA GLY A 72 -19.04 -1.29 -0.88
C GLY A 72 -17.94 -1.45 0.19
N ASP A 73 -18.14 -2.30 1.20
CA ASP A 73 -17.14 -2.53 2.24
C ASP A 73 -15.98 -3.39 1.74
N SER A 74 -14.76 -3.05 2.13
CA SER A 74 -13.59 -3.89 1.88
C SER A 74 -13.34 -4.88 3.02
N PRO A 75 -12.95 -6.14 2.75
CA PRO A 75 -12.55 -7.08 3.78
C PRO A 75 -11.22 -6.73 4.45
N LEU A 76 -10.38 -5.93 3.78
CA LEU A 76 -9.06 -5.55 4.29
C LEU A 76 -9.15 -4.54 5.45
N VAL A 77 -10.33 -3.98 5.70
CA VAL A 77 -10.58 -3.04 6.79
C VAL A 77 -10.87 -3.81 8.09
N PRO A 78 -10.25 -3.43 9.22
CA PRO A 78 -10.58 -4.00 10.52
C PRO A 78 -12.08 -3.91 10.84
N GLY A 79 -12.67 -5.02 11.28
CA GLY A 79 -14.09 -5.09 11.62
C GLY A 79 -15.03 -5.27 10.42
N SER A 80 -14.51 -5.51 9.21
CA SER A 80 -15.34 -5.87 8.06
C SER A 80 -16.14 -7.15 8.33
N LYS A 81 -17.40 -7.16 7.87
CA LYS A 81 -18.25 -8.37 7.91
C LYS A 81 -17.81 -9.45 6.91
N HIS A 82 -16.98 -9.08 5.94
CA HIS A 82 -16.52 -9.97 4.89
C HIS A 82 -15.33 -10.79 5.37
N GLN A 83 -15.42 -12.10 5.16
CA GLN A 83 -14.26 -12.98 5.24
C GLN A 83 -13.66 -13.12 3.85
N PHE A 84 -12.36 -12.96 3.78
CA PHE A 84 -11.54 -13.25 2.62
C PHE A 84 -10.69 -14.50 2.93
N GLY A 85 -10.23 -15.17 1.88
CA GLY A 85 -9.51 -16.44 1.98
C GLY A 85 -8.15 -16.31 2.65
N THR A 86 -7.65 -17.47 3.09
CA THR A 86 -6.40 -17.58 3.85
C THR A 86 -5.19 -17.05 3.08
N GLU A 87 -5.18 -17.17 1.75
CA GLU A 87 -4.07 -16.69 0.92
C GLU A 87 -4.06 -15.16 0.83
N THR A 88 -5.21 -14.53 0.57
CA THR A 88 -5.29 -13.06 0.55
C THR A 88 -4.99 -12.48 1.93
N GLN A 89 -5.45 -13.13 3.01
CA GLN A 89 -5.08 -12.78 4.38
C GLN A 89 -3.58 -12.83 4.62
N ARG A 90 -2.93 -13.94 4.25
CA ARG A 90 -1.49 -14.11 4.38
C ARG A 90 -0.71 -13.03 3.61
N LEU A 91 -1.12 -12.74 2.36
CA LEU A 91 -0.48 -11.70 1.54
C LEU A 91 -0.66 -10.30 2.13
N TRP A 92 -1.85 -10.01 2.68
CA TRP A 92 -2.13 -8.74 3.35
C TRP A 92 -1.27 -8.55 4.61
N GLU A 93 -1.18 -9.56 5.46
CA GLU A 93 -0.34 -9.52 6.67
C GLU A 93 1.15 -9.37 6.32
N MET A 94 1.63 -10.09 5.30
CA MET A 94 3.00 -9.93 4.80
C MET A 94 3.27 -8.53 4.28
N LEU A 95 2.32 -7.94 3.55
CA LEU A 95 2.44 -6.57 3.06
C LEU A 95 2.56 -5.58 4.21
N LEU A 96 1.68 -5.67 5.22
CA LEU A 96 1.72 -4.82 6.40
C LEU A 96 3.04 -4.94 7.16
N GLN A 97 3.54 -6.17 7.33
CA GLN A 97 4.84 -6.41 7.96
C GLN A 97 5.97 -5.75 7.17
N LYS A 98 5.98 -5.89 5.84
CA LYS A 98 7.01 -5.30 4.99
C LYS A 98 6.98 -3.77 5.01
N CYS A 99 5.80 -3.16 5.01
CA CYS A 99 5.65 -1.70 5.21
C CYS A 99 6.24 -1.27 6.56
N SER A 100 5.98 -2.03 7.63
CA SER A 100 6.57 -1.79 8.96
C SER A 100 8.09 -1.90 8.95
N ASP A 101 8.65 -2.94 8.32
CA ASP A 101 10.10 -3.17 8.25
C ASP A 101 10.82 -2.05 7.47
N ILE A 102 10.20 -1.61 6.36
CA ILE A 102 10.70 -0.47 5.56
C ILE A 102 10.62 0.82 6.38
N SER A 103 9.51 1.06 7.08
CA SER A 103 9.34 2.23 7.94
C SER A 103 10.38 2.29 9.07
N ALA A 104 10.79 1.14 9.60
CA ALA A 104 11.81 1.06 10.63
C ALA A 104 13.23 1.33 10.09
N ASN A 105 13.47 1.03 8.81
CA ASN A 105 14.79 1.10 8.18
C ASN A 105 14.89 2.14 7.06
N LEU A 106 14.09 3.21 7.14
CA LEU A 106 13.96 4.22 6.07
C LEU A 106 15.27 4.87 5.62
N ARG A 107 16.36 4.79 6.38
CA ARG A 107 17.67 5.34 5.99
C ARG A 107 18.42 4.48 4.96
N GLU A 108 18.03 3.22 4.81
CA GLU A 108 18.68 2.23 3.93
C GLU A 108 17.76 1.74 2.80
N VAL A 109 16.55 2.30 2.72
CA VAL A 109 15.58 2.01 1.67
C VAL A 109 16.12 2.45 0.30
N THR A 110 15.80 1.65 -0.71
CA THR A 110 16.23 1.84 -2.10
C THR A 110 15.01 1.77 -3.01
N GLN A 111 15.15 2.19 -4.26
CA GLN A 111 14.11 2.01 -5.27
C GLN A 111 13.65 0.54 -5.38
N ALA A 112 14.55 -0.43 -5.21
CA ALA A 112 14.20 -1.86 -5.29
C ALA A 112 13.20 -2.25 -4.21
N HIS A 113 13.42 -1.85 -2.96
CA HIS A 113 12.49 -2.10 -1.85
C HIS A 113 11.09 -1.53 -2.13
N LEU A 114 11.03 -0.33 -2.71
CA LEU A 114 9.76 0.33 -3.06
C LEU A 114 9.07 -0.33 -4.26
N SER A 115 9.81 -0.78 -5.26
CA SER A 115 9.27 -1.53 -6.40
C SER A 115 8.73 -2.90 -5.97
N GLU A 116 9.34 -3.54 -4.97
CA GLU A 116 8.81 -4.78 -4.41
C GLU A 116 7.49 -4.53 -3.66
N LEU A 117 7.37 -3.45 -2.88
CA LEU A 117 6.09 -3.07 -2.27
C LEU A 117 4.99 -2.92 -3.33
N GLU A 118 5.27 -2.26 -4.45
CA GLU A 118 4.31 -2.14 -5.55
C GLU A 118 3.82 -3.52 -6.04
N SER A 119 4.74 -4.48 -6.17
CA SER A 119 4.41 -5.87 -6.54
C SER A 119 3.55 -6.56 -5.47
N ASP A 120 3.85 -6.35 -4.19
CA ASP A 120 3.12 -6.95 -3.07
C ASP A 120 1.69 -6.41 -2.98
N TYR A 121 1.49 -5.09 -3.18
CA TYR A 121 0.16 -4.47 -3.30
C TYR A 121 -0.66 -5.09 -4.45
N LYS A 122 -0.04 -5.27 -5.62
CA LYS A 122 -0.67 -5.94 -6.78
C LYS A 122 -1.01 -7.41 -6.50
N ALA A 123 -0.16 -8.11 -5.74
CA ALA A 123 -0.39 -9.50 -5.37
C ALA A 123 -1.62 -9.64 -4.46
N VAL A 124 -1.78 -8.76 -3.46
CA VAL A 124 -2.97 -8.74 -2.59
C VAL A 124 -4.24 -8.50 -3.41
N GLN A 125 -4.26 -7.46 -4.27
CA GLN A 125 -5.43 -7.16 -5.11
C GLN A 125 -5.79 -8.35 -6.01
N LYS A 126 -4.80 -8.95 -6.67
CA LYS A 126 -5.01 -10.09 -7.56
C LYS A 126 -5.54 -11.32 -6.82
N SER A 127 -5.09 -11.55 -5.60
CA SER A 127 -5.58 -12.63 -4.74
C SER A 127 -7.03 -12.38 -4.33
N TYR A 128 -7.35 -11.14 -3.93
CA TYR A 128 -8.72 -10.73 -3.59
C TYR A 128 -9.69 -10.91 -4.77
N GLU A 129 -9.32 -10.44 -5.97
CA GLU A 129 -10.16 -10.59 -7.18
C GLU A 129 -10.42 -12.06 -7.56
N ARG A 130 -9.49 -12.96 -7.21
CA ARG A 130 -9.64 -14.40 -7.44
C ARG A 130 -10.63 -15.03 -6.47
N GLU A 131 -10.66 -14.58 -5.22
CA GLU A 131 -11.52 -15.12 -4.18
C GLU A 131 -12.99 -14.72 -4.34
N ASN A 132 -13.26 -13.67 -5.14
CA ASN A 132 -14.63 -13.24 -5.47
C ASN A 132 -15.51 -13.04 -4.22
N VAL A 133 -14.99 -12.32 -3.23
CA VAL A 133 -15.61 -12.12 -1.91
C VAL A 133 -17.04 -11.59 -2.00
N SER A 134 -17.37 -10.84 -3.05
CA SER A 134 -18.72 -10.33 -3.29
C SER A 134 -19.78 -11.43 -3.52
N ALA A 135 -19.39 -12.65 -3.93
CA ALA A 135 -20.32 -13.75 -4.14
C ALA A 135 -20.88 -14.34 -2.83
N THR A 136 -20.18 -14.17 -1.71
CA THR A 136 -20.62 -14.66 -0.38
C THR A 136 -21.23 -13.56 0.47
N CYS A 137 -21.26 -12.31 -0.03
CA CYS A 137 -21.90 -11.20 0.65
C CYS A 137 -23.43 -11.38 0.63
N SER A 138 -24.01 -11.53 1.81
CA SER A 138 -25.45 -11.42 2.02
C SER A 138 -25.74 -9.98 2.45
N ASP A 139 -26.63 -9.30 1.72
CA ASP A 139 -27.10 -7.96 2.08
C ASP A 139 -27.76 -7.94 3.47
#